data_AF-A0A917KXK3-F1
#
_entry.id   AF-A0A917KXK3-F1
#
_cell.length_a   1.000
_cell.length_b   1.000
_cell.length_c   1.000
_cell.angle_alpha   90.00
_cell.angle_beta   90.00
_cell.angle_gamma   90.00
#
_symmetry.space_group_name_H-M   'P 1'
#
loop_
_entity.id
_entity.type
_entity.pdbx_description
1 polymer ?
#
loop_
_entity_poly.entity_id
_entity_poly.type
_entity_poly.pdbx_seq_one_letter_code
_entity_poly.pdbx_strand_id
1 'polypeptide(L)'
;MTELGEYLRACRARLSPDQLGLPTSGHRRVPGLRREELASLAGVSVDYIVRLEQGRVKSASTTILTALARALELRPDEEEYLLRCAAEAGISGGARPAEKRSQQVSRATRVLLDSMVNIPALVLGRRMDILAWNSLSAALFTDYSKQPARRRNHIWLTFLDPEVRGRYANWERVAQECVAYLRMDAGRYPNDPELARLVGELSVKDPDFRR
;
A
#
# COMPACT_ATOMS: atom_id res chain seq x y z
N MET A 1 -20.34 -13.84 -12.57
CA MET A 1 -20.33 -12.44 -12.09
C MET A 1 -19.34 -12.37 -10.94
N THR A 2 -18.73 -11.22 -10.69
CA THR A 2 -17.78 -11.05 -9.57
C THR A 2 -18.52 -10.66 -8.30
N GLU A 3 -18.04 -11.08 -7.12
CA GLU A 3 -18.63 -10.73 -5.81
C GLU A 3 -18.82 -9.21 -5.66
N LEU A 4 -17.85 -8.41 -6.11
CA LEU A 4 -17.97 -6.96 -6.17
C LEU A 4 -19.17 -6.46 -6.99
N GLY A 5 -19.41 -7.09 -8.14
CA GLY A 5 -20.48 -6.66 -9.05
C GLY A 5 -21.86 -7.03 -8.53
N GLU A 6 -21.95 -8.14 -7.79
CA GLU A 6 -23.16 -8.55 -7.07
C GLU A 6 -23.43 -7.63 -5.88
N TYR A 7 -22.40 -7.32 -5.10
CA TYR A 7 -22.49 -6.40 -3.97
C TYR A 7 -22.96 -5.01 -4.39
N LEU A 8 -22.35 -4.42 -5.43
CA LEU A 8 -22.76 -3.12 -5.96
C LEU A 8 -24.22 -3.12 -6.44
N ARG A 9 -24.66 -4.22 -7.06
CA ARG A 9 -26.05 -4.34 -7.51
C ARG A 9 -27.02 -4.43 -6.33
N ALA A 10 -26.64 -5.14 -5.27
CA ALA A 10 -27.44 -5.25 -4.05
C ALA A 10 -27.54 -3.90 -3.32
N CYS A 11 -26.44 -3.17 -3.15
CA CYS A 11 -26.45 -1.83 -2.56
C CYS A 11 -27.30 -0.86 -3.38
N ARG A 12 -27.15 -0.88 -4.72
CA ARG A 12 -27.95 -0.05 -5.63
C ARG A 12 -29.45 -0.34 -5.54
N ALA A 13 -29.82 -1.61 -5.34
CA ALA A 13 -31.23 -2.03 -5.21
C ALA A 13 -31.88 -1.63 -3.88
N ARG A 14 -31.08 -1.36 -2.83
CA ARG A 14 -31.56 -0.97 -1.49
C ARG A 14 -31.91 0.51 -1.36
N LEU A 15 -31.35 1.37 -2.20
CA LEU A 15 -31.50 2.82 -2.09
C LEU A 15 -32.74 3.35 -2.79
N SER A 16 -33.47 4.21 -2.10
CA SER A 16 -34.64 4.88 -2.62
C SER A 16 -34.24 6.19 -3.33
N PRO A 17 -34.53 6.36 -4.63
CA PRO A 17 -34.13 7.55 -5.39
C PRO A 17 -34.69 8.86 -4.82
N ASP A 18 -35.90 8.82 -4.27
CA ASP A 18 -36.58 9.92 -3.60
C ASP A 18 -35.82 10.42 -2.36
N GLN A 19 -35.20 9.51 -1.61
CA GLN A 19 -34.35 9.88 -0.46
C GLN A 19 -33.09 10.64 -0.88
N LEU A 20 -32.64 10.45 -2.13
CA LEU A 20 -31.50 11.15 -2.72
C LEU A 20 -31.90 12.39 -3.54
N GLY A 21 -33.17 12.82 -3.46
CA GLY A 21 -33.68 13.98 -4.18
C GLY A 21 -33.75 13.81 -5.70
N LEU A 22 -33.74 12.56 -6.20
CA LEU A 22 -33.81 12.27 -7.62
C LEU A 22 -35.27 12.22 -8.11
N PRO A 23 -35.56 12.71 -9.33
CA PRO A 23 -36.91 12.66 -9.88
C PRO A 23 -37.36 11.22 -10.10
N THR A 24 -38.49 10.86 -9.50
CA THR A 24 -39.11 9.53 -9.59
C THR A 24 -40.11 9.39 -10.75
N SER A 25 -40.24 10.41 -11.62
CA SER A 25 -41.24 10.44 -12.70
C SER A 25 -40.97 9.41 -13.81
N GLY A 26 -41.95 8.52 -14.06
CA GLY A 26 -42.00 7.60 -15.21
C GLY A 26 -42.03 6.10 -14.84
N HIS A 27 -42.24 5.22 -15.84
CA HIS A 27 -42.22 3.76 -15.64
C HIS A 27 -40.82 3.26 -15.26
N ARG A 28 -40.61 2.98 -13.97
CA ARG A 28 -39.34 2.49 -13.42
C ARG A 28 -39.34 0.94 -13.42
N ARG A 29 -38.31 0.33 -14.02
CA ARG A 29 -38.14 -1.13 -14.10
C ARG A 29 -37.35 -1.75 -12.95
N VAL A 30 -36.68 -0.95 -12.12
CA VAL A 30 -35.85 -1.40 -10.99
C VAL A 30 -36.22 -0.64 -9.72
N PRO A 31 -36.40 -1.30 -8.56
CA PRO A 31 -36.89 -0.64 -7.35
C PRO A 31 -35.91 0.41 -6.79
N GLY A 32 -34.60 0.15 -6.88
CA GLY A 32 -33.57 1.08 -6.42
C GLY A 32 -33.03 2.02 -7.50
N LEU A 33 -31.81 2.49 -7.30
CA LEU A 33 -31.13 3.41 -8.22
C LEU A 33 -30.87 2.76 -9.59
N ARG A 34 -30.98 3.54 -10.65
CA ARG A 34 -30.53 3.17 -12.01
C ARG A 34 -29.02 3.29 -12.09
N ARG A 35 -28.42 2.62 -13.08
CA ARG A 35 -26.97 2.76 -13.34
C ARG A 35 -26.59 4.20 -13.71
N GLU A 36 -27.47 4.88 -14.44
CA GLU A 36 -27.33 6.30 -14.80
C GLU A 36 -27.34 7.21 -13.56
N GLU A 37 -28.26 6.95 -12.63
CA GLU A 37 -28.37 7.70 -11.37
C GLU A 37 -27.11 7.52 -10.52
N LEU A 38 -26.66 6.27 -10.33
CA LEU A 38 -25.42 5.98 -9.59
C LEU A 38 -24.19 6.60 -10.26
N ALA A 39 -24.10 6.49 -11.59
CA ALA A 39 -22.99 7.06 -12.36
C ALA A 39 -22.91 8.58 -12.17
N SER A 40 -24.06 9.27 -12.23
CA SER A 40 -24.16 10.71 -11.99
C SER A 40 -23.75 11.08 -10.56
N LEU A 41 -24.23 10.36 -9.55
CA LEU A 41 -23.90 10.62 -8.14
C LEU A 41 -22.41 10.38 -7.83
N ALA A 42 -21.81 9.35 -8.44
CA ALA A 42 -20.41 8.99 -8.22
C ALA A 42 -19.43 9.73 -9.15
N GLY A 43 -19.91 10.54 -10.11
CA GLY A 43 -19.06 11.26 -11.05
C GLY A 43 -18.30 10.35 -12.03
N VAL A 44 -18.90 9.23 -12.45
CA VAL A 44 -18.29 8.26 -13.38
C VAL A 44 -19.20 8.00 -14.57
N SER A 45 -18.70 7.35 -15.63
CA SER A 45 -19.54 7.01 -16.78
C SER A 45 -20.46 5.82 -16.50
N VAL A 46 -21.62 5.79 -17.16
CA VAL A 46 -22.58 4.68 -17.06
C VAL A 46 -21.97 3.37 -17.55
N ASP A 47 -21.18 3.42 -18.64
CA ASP A 47 -20.43 2.26 -19.15
C ASP A 47 -19.47 1.70 -18.11
N TYR A 48 -18.83 2.58 -17.31
CA TYR A 48 -17.96 2.15 -16.23
C TYR A 48 -18.73 1.35 -15.15
N ILE A 49 -19.91 1.82 -14.73
CA ILE A 49 -20.78 1.07 -13.79
C ILE A 49 -21.21 -0.28 -14.36
N VAL A 50 -21.60 -0.33 -15.64
CA VAL A 50 -21.98 -1.58 -16.31
C VAL A 50 -20.82 -2.57 -16.30
N ARG A 51 -19.62 -2.12 -16.70
CA ARG A 51 -18.43 -2.97 -16.71
C ARG A 51 -18.02 -3.39 -15.32
N LEU A 52 -18.19 -2.53 -14.31
CA LEU A 52 -17.87 -2.83 -12.92
C LEU A 52 -18.81 -3.90 -12.35
N GLU A 53 -20.12 -3.75 -12.53
CA GLU A 53 -21.12 -4.75 -12.13
C GLU A 53 -20.97 -6.09 -12.86
N GLN A 54 -20.38 -6.09 -14.07
CA GLN A 54 -20.11 -7.30 -14.86
C GLN A 54 -18.73 -7.92 -14.58
N GLY A 55 -17.89 -7.30 -13.75
CA GLY A 55 -16.53 -7.77 -13.48
C GLY A 55 -15.57 -7.62 -14.67
N ARG A 56 -15.82 -6.66 -15.56
CA ARG A 56 -15.03 -6.38 -16.79
C ARG A 56 -14.13 -5.14 -16.66
N VAL A 57 -14.04 -4.57 -15.46
CA VAL A 57 -13.08 -3.51 -15.13
C VAL A 57 -11.76 -4.16 -14.75
N LYS A 58 -10.64 -3.64 -15.27
CA LYS A 58 -9.29 -4.14 -14.94
C LYS A 58 -8.70 -3.47 -13.70
N SER A 59 -9.14 -2.25 -13.40
CA SER A 59 -8.68 -1.45 -12.26
C SER A 59 -9.68 -0.33 -11.94
N ALA A 60 -9.92 -0.09 -10.66
CA ALA A 60 -10.75 0.96 -10.09
C ALA A 60 -9.94 1.68 -9.00
N SER A 61 -9.69 2.98 -9.15
CA SER A 61 -8.91 3.73 -8.14
C SER A 61 -9.67 3.80 -6.81
N THR A 62 -8.93 3.97 -5.70
CA THR A 62 -9.53 4.19 -4.38
C THR A 62 -10.49 5.38 -4.40
N THR A 63 -10.14 6.45 -5.10
CA THR A 63 -11.02 7.62 -5.28
C THR A 63 -12.36 7.24 -5.91
N ILE A 64 -12.36 6.38 -6.93
CA ILE A 64 -13.60 5.90 -7.56
C ILE A 64 -14.39 5.01 -6.60
N LEU A 65 -13.74 4.10 -5.88
CA LEU A 65 -14.41 3.22 -4.92
C LEU A 65 -15.04 4.01 -3.76
N THR A 66 -14.33 5.00 -3.22
CA THR A 66 -14.87 5.90 -2.18
C THR A 66 -15.98 6.79 -2.72
N ALA A 67 -15.90 7.27 -3.98
CA ALA A 67 -17.00 8.01 -4.60
C ALA A 67 -18.26 7.14 -4.76
N LEU A 68 -18.10 5.87 -5.14
CA LEU A 68 -19.19 4.91 -5.19
C LEU A 68 -19.77 4.60 -3.82
N ALA A 69 -18.93 4.43 -2.79
CA ALA A 69 -19.38 4.21 -1.42
C ALA A 69 -20.23 5.38 -0.90
N ARG A 70 -19.80 6.62 -1.18
CA ARG A 70 -20.56 7.83 -0.84
C ARG A 70 -21.88 7.92 -1.60
N ALA A 71 -21.86 7.69 -2.91
CA ALA A 71 -23.07 7.71 -3.74
C ALA A 71 -24.08 6.60 -3.34
N LEU A 72 -23.59 5.52 -2.74
CA LEU A 72 -24.39 4.42 -2.23
C LEU A 72 -24.72 4.55 -0.73
N GLU A 73 -24.41 5.68 -0.09
CA GLU A 73 -24.60 5.93 1.34
C GLU A 73 -24.13 4.77 2.24
N LEU A 74 -23.01 4.14 1.88
CA LEU A 74 -22.48 3.00 2.62
C LEU A 74 -21.98 3.44 4.00
N ARG A 75 -22.32 2.65 5.03
CA ARG A 75 -21.72 2.78 6.36
C ARG A 75 -20.24 2.35 6.32
N PRO A 76 -19.42 2.70 7.33
CA PRO A 76 -17.99 2.37 7.33
C PRO A 76 -17.69 0.87 7.14
N ASP A 77 -18.51 -0.02 7.73
CA ASP A 77 -18.40 -1.48 7.57
C ASP A 77 -18.75 -1.95 6.16
N GLU A 78 -19.73 -1.32 5.52
CA GLU A 78 -20.12 -1.59 4.13
C GLU A 78 -19.09 -1.05 3.12
N GLU A 79 -18.49 0.11 3.40
CA GLU A 79 -17.37 0.64 2.61
C GLU A 79 -16.13 -0.27 2.71
N GLU A 80 -15.80 -0.77 3.91
CA GLU A 80 -14.71 -1.74 4.09
C GLU A 80 -14.95 -3.02 3.29
N TYR A 81 -16.19 -3.54 3.30
CA TYR A 81 -16.57 -4.71 2.51
C TYR A 81 -16.44 -4.45 1.00
N LEU A 82 -16.90 -3.28 0.52
CA LEU A 82 -16.75 -2.88 -0.89
C LEU A 82 -15.27 -2.89 -1.31
N LEU A 83 -14.39 -2.29 -0.50
CA LEU A 83 -12.96 -2.22 -0.76
C LEU A 83 -12.33 -3.62 -0.75
N ARG A 84 -12.76 -4.51 0.16
CA ARG A 84 -12.32 -5.90 0.21
C ARG A 84 -12.71 -6.67 -1.05
N CYS A 85 -13.96 -6.60 -1.48
CA CYS A 85 -14.41 -7.25 -2.71
C CYS A 85 -13.67 -6.72 -3.95
N ALA A 86 -13.34 -5.43 -3.99
CA ALA A 86 -12.53 -4.84 -5.06
C ALA A 86 -11.08 -5.37 -5.05
N ALA A 87 -10.51 -5.62 -3.87
CA ALA A 87 -9.18 -6.21 -3.71
C ALA A 87 -9.16 -7.69 -4.12
N GLU A 88 -10.17 -8.47 -3.73
CA GLU A 88 -10.33 -9.88 -4.10
C GLU A 88 -10.56 -10.05 -5.61
N ALA A 89 -11.33 -9.15 -6.22
CA ALA A 89 -11.48 -9.08 -7.67
C ALA A 89 -10.19 -8.64 -8.40
N GLY A 90 -9.16 -8.22 -7.65
CA GLY A 90 -7.87 -7.79 -8.20
C GLY A 90 -7.93 -6.45 -8.94
N ILE A 91 -8.98 -5.65 -8.69
CA ILE A 91 -9.20 -4.37 -9.39
C ILE A 91 -8.98 -3.15 -8.50
N SER A 92 -8.76 -3.28 -7.19
CA SER A 92 -8.45 -2.12 -6.35
C SER A 92 -7.12 -1.49 -6.81
N GLY A 93 -7.22 -0.26 -7.35
CA GLY A 93 -6.12 0.57 -7.80
C GLY A 93 -5.40 1.32 -6.67
N GLY A 94 -5.85 1.13 -5.42
CA GLY A 94 -5.07 1.40 -4.22
C GLY A 94 -4.36 0.12 -3.81
N ALA A 95 -3.07 0.26 -3.46
CA ALA A 95 -2.16 -0.83 -3.11
C ALA A 95 -2.90 -2.03 -2.49
N ARG A 96 -2.98 -3.12 -3.27
CA ARG A 96 -3.15 -4.49 -2.75
C ARG A 96 -2.45 -4.53 -1.37
N PRO A 97 -3.06 -5.04 -0.29
CA PRO A 97 -2.26 -5.59 0.80
C PRO A 97 -1.33 -6.54 0.07
N ALA A 98 -0.04 -6.20 0.04
CA ALA A 98 0.89 -6.96 -0.75
C ALA A 98 0.87 -8.38 -0.18
N GLU A 99 0.13 -9.29 -0.81
CA GLU A 99 0.56 -10.68 -0.89
C GLU A 99 2.05 -10.61 -1.09
N LYS A 100 2.81 -11.13 -0.12
CA LYS A 100 4.25 -11.01 0.11
C LYS A 100 5.10 -11.09 -1.16
N ARG A 101 4.97 -10.12 -2.05
CA ARG A 101 5.90 -9.84 -3.12
C ARG A 101 7.00 -9.11 -2.40
N SER A 102 8.01 -9.88 -2.00
CA SER A 102 9.33 -9.32 -1.72
C SER A 102 9.59 -8.23 -2.75
N GLN A 103 9.91 -7.02 -2.30
CA GLN A 103 10.23 -5.95 -3.24
C GLN A 103 11.42 -6.42 -4.07
N GLN A 104 11.19 -6.67 -5.36
CA GLN A 104 12.23 -7.21 -6.24
C GLN A 104 12.91 -6.08 -6.98
N VAL A 105 14.24 -6.13 -7.03
CA VAL A 105 15.03 -5.20 -7.83
C VAL A 105 14.92 -5.60 -9.30
N SER A 106 14.45 -4.67 -10.13
CA SER A 106 14.34 -4.85 -11.57
C SER A 106 15.71 -5.13 -12.20
N ARG A 107 15.73 -5.79 -13.37
CA ARG A 107 16.99 -6.03 -14.10
C ARG A 107 17.71 -4.72 -14.44
N ALA A 108 16.98 -3.70 -14.89
CA ALA A 108 17.56 -2.40 -15.24
C ALA A 108 18.23 -1.73 -14.03
N THR A 109 17.58 -1.79 -12.86
CA THR A 109 18.15 -1.27 -11.61
C THR A 109 19.41 -2.02 -11.19
N ARG A 110 19.45 -3.35 -11.38
CA ARG A 110 20.68 -4.13 -11.11
C ARG A 110 21.82 -3.74 -12.05
N VAL A 111 21.55 -3.63 -13.35
CA VAL A 111 22.56 -3.19 -14.33
C VAL A 111 23.11 -1.81 -13.99
N LEU A 112 22.24 -0.88 -13.60
CA LEU A 112 22.65 0.46 -13.15
C LEU A 112 23.48 0.39 -11.86
N LEU A 113 23.09 -0.44 -10.90
CA LEU A 113 23.84 -0.62 -9.66
C LEU A 113 25.25 -1.20 -9.92
N ASP A 114 25.34 -2.20 -10.79
CA ASP A 114 26.58 -2.87 -11.15
C ASP A 114 27.50 -1.96 -11.98
N SER A 115 26.96 -0.96 -12.69
CA SER A 115 27.77 0.03 -13.42
C SER A 115 28.40 1.10 -12.53
N MET A 116 27.94 1.25 -11.27
CA MET A 116 28.52 2.18 -10.29
C MET A 116 29.79 1.61 -9.65
N VAL A 117 30.85 1.44 -10.45
CA VAL A 117 32.09 0.75 -10.02
C VAL A 117 32.98 1.57 -9.08
N ASN A 118 32.78 2.89 -9.00
CA ASN A 118 33.59 3.81 -8.19
C ASN A 118 32.80 4.50 -7.06
N ILE A 119 31.53 4.14 -6.87
CA ILE A 119 30.65 4.77 -5.88
C ILE A 119 29.94 3.67 -5.08
N PRO A 120 30.08 3.62 -3.75
CA PRO A 120 29.30 2.71 -2.92
C PRO A 120 27.81 2.96 -3.11
N ALA A 121 27.06 1.92 -3.47
CA ALA A 121 25.64 2.03 -3.76
C ALA A 121 24.85 0.80 -3.31
N LEU A 122 23.62 1.05 -2.88
CA LEU A 122 22.66 0.03 -2.47
C LEU A 122 21.24 0.45 -2.85
N VAL A 123 20.34 -0.52 -2.93
CA VAL A 123 18.92 -0.32 -3.24
C VAL A 123 18.12 -0.65 -1.99
N LEU A 124 17.36 0.33 -1.51
CA LEU A 124 16.49 0.18 -0.35
C LEU A 124 15.04 -0.04 -0.75
N GLY A 125 14.40 -0.95 -0.03
CA GLY A 125 12.97 -1.14 -0.02
C GLY A 125 12.28 -0.09 0.85
N ARG A 126 10.95 -0.20 0.95
CA ARG A 126 10.11 0.77 1.64
C ARG A 126 10.42 0.84 3.13
N ARG A 127 10.69 -0.29 3.79
CA ARG A 127 11.06 -0.33 5.21
C ARG A 127 12.56 -0.15 5.43
N MET A 128 13.29 0.34 4.43
CA MET A 128 14.76 0.33 4.41
C MET A 128 15.36 -1.08 4.38
N ASP A 129 14.61 -2.07 3.86
CA ASP A 129 15.12 -3.40 3.56
C ASP A 129 16.19 -3.30 2.46
N ILE A 130 17.32 -3.99 2.61
CA ILE A 130 18.40 -3.93 1.64
C ILE A 130 18.11 -4.96 0.53
N LEU A 131 17.75 -4.47 -0.65
CA LEU A 131 17.26 -5.29 -1.76
C LEU A 131 18.37 -5.68 -2.75
N ALA A 132 19.37 -4.82 -2.92
CA ALA A 132 20.59 -5.06 -3.69
C ALA A 132 21.71 -4.11 -3.23
N TRP A 133 22.97 -4.45 -3.52
CA TRP A 133 24.15 -3.66 -3.19
C TRP A 133 25.26 -3.97 -4.18
N ASN A 134 26.17 -3.02 -4.40
CA ASN A 134 27.42 -3.27 -5.11
C ASN A 134 28.54 -3.70 -4.14
N SER A 135 29.67 -4.15 -4.69
CA SER A 135 30.83 -4.62 -3.90
C SER A 135 31.40 -3.53 -2.98
N LEU A 136 31.42 -2.28 -3.44
CA LEU A 136 31.90 -1.14 -2.65
C LEU A 136 31.01 -0.86 -1.44
N SER A 137 29.68 -0.97 -1.57
CA SER A 137 28.77 -0.85 -0.43
C SER A 137 28.98 -1.98 0.59
N ALA A 138 29.25 -3.20 0.13
CA ALA A 138 29.56 -4.31 1.03
C ALA A 138 30.88 -4.10 1.78
N ALA A 139 31.90 -3.55 1.11
CA ALA A 139 33.16 -3.19 1.74
C ALA A 139 33.01 -2.01 2.72
N LEU A 140 32.17 -1.03 2.38
CA LEU A 140 31.95 0.17 3.19
C LEU A 140 31.13 -0.09 4.44
N PHE A 141 30.17 -1.01 4.42
CA PHE A 141 29.31 -1.29 5.57
C PHE A 141 29.52 -2.69 6.11
N THR A 142 29.08 -3.72 5.38
CA THR A 142 29.22 -5.12 5.76
C THR A 142 28.84 -6.01 4.57
N ASP A 143 29.27 -7.27 4.60
CA ASP A 143 28.88 -8.27 3.61
C ASP A 143 27.42 -8.71 3.83
N TYR A 144 26.49 -8.02 3.18
CA TYR A 144 25.05 -8.28 3.32
C TYR A 144 24.64 -9.69 2.85
N SER A 145 25.47 -10.39 2.07
CA SER A 145 25.19 -11.76 1.62
C SER A 145 25.26 -12.77 2.77
N LYS A 146 26.12 -12.49 3.77
CA LYS A 146 26.28 -13.28 4.99
C LYS A 146 25.20 -12.99 6.04
N GLN A 147 24.44 -11.92 5.88
CA GLN A 147 23.35 -11.56 6.78
C GLN A 147 22.07 -12.34 6.44
N PRO A 148 21.37 -12.92 7.43
CA PRO A 148 20.03 -13.47 7.23
C PRO A 148 19.09 -12.42 6.62
N ALA A 149 18.20 -12.83 5.72
CA ALA A 149 17.30 -11.88 5.03
C ALA A 149 16.52 -10.97 5.99
N ARG A 150 16.11 -11.48 7.17
CA ARG A 150 15.42 -10.70 8.22
C ARG A 150 16.26 -9.59 8.87
N ARG A 151 17.59 -9.66 8.76
CA ARG A 151 18.54 -8.68 9.29
C ARG A 151 19.12 -7.77 8.22
N ARG A 152 18.80 -8.00 6.94
CA ARG A 152 19.17 -7.12 5.82
C ARG A 152 18.24 -5.92 5.76
N ASN A 153 18.33 -5.08 6.79
CA ASN A 153 17.59 -3.84 6.90
C ASN A 153 18.55 -2.76 7.40
N HIS A 154 18.60 -1.62 6.72
CA HIS A 154 19.60 -0.59 7.00
C HIS A 154 19.45 0.00 8.40
N ILE A 155 18.21 0.19 8.88
CA ILE A 155 17.94 0.70 10.22
C ILE A 155 18.31 -0.35 11.26
N TRP A 156 17.94 -1.62 11.02
CA TRP A 156 18.34 -2.72 11.91
C TRP A 156 19.86 -2.77 12.09
N LEU A 157 20.63 -2.70 11.00
CA LEU A 157 22.10 -2.72 11.05
C LEU A 157 22.65 -1.47 11.76
N THR A 158 22.08 -0.29 11.52
CA THR A 158 22.52 0.96 12.14
C THR A 158 22.43 0.92 13.66
N PHE A 159 21.41 0.26 14.22
CA PHE A 159 21.23 0.17 15.67
C PHE A 159 21.86 -1.09 16.29
N LEU A 160 21.71 -2.25 15.65
CA LEU A 160 21.98 -3.56 16.26
C LEU A 160 23.21 -4.30 15.72
N ASP A 161 23.86 -3.79 14.68
CA ASP A 161 25.16 -4.30 14.21
C ASP A 161 26.29 -3.38 14.72
N PRO A 162 27.12 -3.83 15.68
CA PRO A 162 28.16 -2.99 16.26
C PRO A 162 29.21 -2.52 15.25
N GLU A 163 29.49 -3.32 14.21
CA GLU A 163 30.48 -2.97 13.19
C GLU A 163 29.93 -1.86 12.29
N VAL A 164 28.69 -1.99 11.83
CA VAL A 164 28.03 -0.96 11.03
C VAL A 164 27.85 0.32 11.83
N ARG A 165 27.43 0.21 13.09
CA ARG A 165 27.30 1.35 14.01
C ARG A 165 28.62 2.10 14.19
N GLY A 166 29.72 1.38 14.40
CA GLY A 166 31.05 1.96 14.60
C GLY A 166 31.67 2.63 13.36
N ARG A 167 31.11 2.39 12.16
CA ARG A 167 31.58 3.04 10.91
C ARG A 167 31.03 4.45 10.73
N TYR A 168 29.98 4.85 11.45
CA TYR A 168 29.45 6.20 11.38
C TYR A 168 30.25 7.16 12.27
N ALA A 169 30.81 8.21 11.68
CA ALA A 169 31.49 9.26 12.44
C ALA A 169 30.55 10.08 13.33
N ASN A 170 29.28 10.24 12.93
CA ASN A 170 28.23 10.88 13.71
C ASN A 170 27.00 9.97 13.70
N TRP A 171 27.05 8.93 14.53
CA TRP A 171 26.00 7.92 14.60
C TRP A 171 24.68 8.50 15.09
N GLU A 172 24.71 9.43 16.05
CA GLU A 172 23.53 10.05 16.66
C GLU A 172 22.66 10.74 15.63
N ARG A 173 23.28 11.46 14.68
CA ARG A 173 22.56 12.09 13.57
C ARG A 173 21.88 11.05 12.67
N VAL A 174 22.61 10.00 12.30
CA VAL A 174 22.07 8.93 11.43
C VAL A 174 20.93 8.19 12.13
N ALA A 175 21.05 7.95 13.43
CA ALA A 175 20.01 7.34 14.25
C ALA A 175 18.73 8.20 14.27
N GLN A 176 18.86 9.52 14.45
CA GLN A 176 17.73 10.45 14.40
C GLN A 176 17.04 10.44 13.03
N GLU A 177 17.81 10.44 11.94
CA GLU A 177 17.29 10.36 10.56
C GLU A 177 16.53 9.03 10.33
N CYS A 178 17.06 7.91 10.84
CA CYS A 178 16.39 6.60 10.79
C CYS A 178 15.06 6.59 11.57
N VAL A 179 15.04 7.14 12.78
CA VAL A 179 13.81 7.22 13.60
C VAL A 179 12.77 8.11 12.94
N ALA A 180 13.19 9.25 12.37
CA ALA A 180 12.30 10.13 11.61
C ALA A 180 11.67 9.40 10.41
N TYR A 181 12.48 8.61 9.69
CA TYR A 181 11.99 7.77 8.59
C TYR A 181 10.94 6.75 9.06
N LEU A 182 11.20 6.03 10.16
CA LEU A 182 10.23 5.06 10.70
C LEU A 182 8.91 5.71 11.09
N ARG A 183 8.94 6.90 11.71
CA ARG A 183 7.72 7.66 12.06
C ARG A 183 6.92 8.05 10.81
N MET A 184 7.61 8.52 9.78
CA MET A 184 6.99 8.86 8.49
C MET A 184 6.35 7.61 7.84
N ASP A 185 7.07 6.49 7.79
CA ASP A 185 6.57 5.25 7.17
C ASP A 185 5.40 4.66 7.96
N ALA A 186 5.45 4.70 9.30
CA ALA A 186 4.35 4.28 10.17
C ALA A 186 3.08 5.11 9.95
N GLY A 187 3.21 6.43 9.75
CA GLY A 187 2.08 7.29 9.41
C GLY A 187 1.43 6.95 8.06
N ARG A 188 2.22 6.47 7.09
CA ARG A 188 1.73 6.09 5.76
C ARG A 188 1.18 4.67 5.70
N TYR A 189 1.67 3.78 6.56
CA TYR A 189 1.31 2.36 6.61
C TYR A 189 1.08 1.88 8.05
N PRO A 190 0.01 2.36 8.73
CA PRO A 190 -0.19 2.13 10.16
C PRO A 190 -0.40 0.66 10.54
N ASN A 191 -0.86 -0.17 9.61
CA ASN A 191 -1.16 -1.59 9.83
C ASN A 191 -0.06 -2.54 9.29
N ASP A 192 1.17 -2.06 9.10
CA ASP A 192 2.26 -2.93 8.61
C ASP A 192 2.88 -3.79 9.73
N PRO A 193 2.68 -5.13 9.72
CA PRO A 193 3.18 -6.00 10.77
C PRO A 193 4.71 -6.11 10.81
N GLU A 194 5.41 -5.98 9.68
CA GLU A 194 6.88 -6.08 9.67
C GLU A 194 7.54 -4.81 10.19
N LEU A 195 6.92 -3.64 9.96
CA LEU A 195 7.37 -2.39 10.56
C LEU A 195 7.17 -2.43 12.07
N ALA A 196 5.99 -2.87 12.54
CA ALA A 196 5.72 -3.04 13.97
C ALA A 196 6.72 -4.01 14.62
N ARG A 197 7.05 -5.12 13.95
CA ARG A 197 8.07 -6.08 14.40
C ARG A 197 9.46 -5.45 14.50
N LEU A 198 9.88 -4.68 13.50
CA LEU A 198 11.17 -3.99 13.50
C LEU A 198 11.26 -2.98 14.63
N VAL A 199 10.27 -2.09 14.78
CA VAL A 199 10.22 -1.09 15.84
C VAL A 199 10.21 -1.76 17.22
N GLY A 200 9.42 -2.82 17.40
CA GLY A 200 9.39 -3.57 18.66
C GLY A 200 10.73 -4.22 18.99
N GLU A 201 11.40 -4.83 18.02
CA GLU A 201 12.72 -5.42 18.20
C GLU A 201 13.77 -4.37 18.58
N LEU A 202 13.81 -3.24 17.87
CA LEU A 202 14.73 -2.13 18.16
C LEU A 202 14.48 -1.52 19.54
N SER A 203 13.21 -1.32 19.91
CA SER A 203 12.83 -0.78 21.23
C SER A 203 13.27 -1.69 22.37
N VAL A 204 13.25 -3.01 22.18
CA VAL A 204 13.69 -3.95 23.22
C VAL A 204 15.21 -4.02 23.32
N LYS A 205 15.91 -4.01 22.18
CA LYS A 205 17.33 -4.36 22.10
C LYS A 205 18.30 -3.20 22.17
N ASP A 206 17.87 -1.97 21.85
CA ASP A 206 18.74 -0.80 21.84
C ASP A 206 18.21 0.30 22.77
N PRO A 207 18.99 0.72 23.79
CA PRO A 207 18.57 1.77 24.71
C PRO A 207 18.52 3.16 24.06
N ASP A 208 19.34 3.43 23.05
CA ASP A 208 19.37 4.74 22.38
C ASP A 208 18.16 4.92 21.45
N PHE A 209 17.67 3.85 20.83
CA PHE A 209 16.44 3.86 20.04
C PHE A 209 15.19 4.21 20.87
N ARG A 210 15.20 3.87 22.17
CA ARG A 210 14.08 4.16 23.09
C ARG A 210 14.00 5.62 23.54
N ARG A 211 15.08 6.37 23.42
CA ARG A 211 15.18 7.77 23.84
C ARG A 211 14.55 8.69 22.79
#